data_AF-A0A520CVT2-F1
#
_entry.id   AF-A0A520CVT2-F1
#
_cell.length_a   1.000
_cell.length_b   1.000
_cell.length_c   1.000
_cell.angle_alpha   90.00
_cell.angle_beta   90.00
_cell.angle_gamma   90.00
#
_symmetry.space_group_name_H-M   'P 1'
#
loop_
_entity.id
_entity.type
_entity.pdbx_description
1 polymer ?
#
loop_
_entity_poly.entity_id
_entity_poly.type
_entity_poly.pdbx_seq_one_letter_code
_entity_poly.pdbx_strand_id
1 'polypeptide(L)'
;MKRIIVVGLLSFISLTSFGQDKKVDELLNRWRDCFNKQDYKSAYELYTLGYKQKVSEGVVTKQMKEVYNMMGKLKSIKFVSYKDYVYKYTFYSKANHIEGDVSIVVSKDYQLGYLSFDSIGGTDDPPPIAN
;
A
#
# COMPACT_ATOMS: atom_id res chain seq x y z
N MET A 1 59.13 17.08 7.29
CA MET A 1 58.24 16.92 6.12
C MET A 1 56.99 16.16 6.53
N LYS A 2 55.88 16.42 5.83
CA LYS A 2 54.47 16.32 6.27
C LYS A 2 54.05 14.95 6.85
N ARG A 3 53.38 14.97 8.02
CA ARG A 3 52.61 13.84 8.55
C ARG A 3 51.35 13.68 7.70
N ILE A 4 51.24 12.57 6.97
CA ILE A 4 50.02 12.21 6.24
C ILE A 4 49.08 11.58 7.26
N ILE A 5 48.06 12.33 7.68
CA ILE A 5 46.95 11.79 8.46
C ILE A 5 46.04 11.07 7.47
N VAL A 6 46.07 9.75 7.48
CA VAL A 6 45.12 8.92 6.73
C VAL A 6 43.78 8.97 7.48
N VAL A 7 42.98 10.00 7.18
CA VAL A 7 41.54 10.01 7.51
C VAL A 7 40.84 9.24 6.40
N GLY A 8 40.95 7.92 6.44
CA GLY A 8 40.14 7.04 5.61
C GLY A 8 38.72 7.05 6.17
N LEU A 9 37.88 7.92 5.60
CA LEU A 9 36.45 7.99 5.88
C LEU A 9 35.87 6.57 5.89
N LEU A 10 35.42 6.17 7.07
CA LEU A 10 34.47 5.10 7.28
C LEU A 10 33.23 5.41 6.44
N SER A 11 33.20 4.91 5.22
CA SER A 11 32.01 4.78 4.39
C SER A 11 31.08 3.74 5.03
N PHE A 12 30.57 4.03 6.22
CA PHE A 12 29.31 3.49 6.71
C PHE A 12 28.22 4.09 5.82
N ILE A 13 28.11 3.58 4.60
CA ILE A 13 26.86 3.68 3.84
C ILE A 13 25.92 2.78 4.62
N SER A 14 25.22 3.40 5.56
CA SER A 14 24.07 2.85 6.25
C SER A 14 23.05 2.44 5.20
N LEU A 15 23.15 1.21 4.72
CA LEU A 15 22.06 0.47 4.08
C LEU A 15 21.03 0.14 5.16
N THR A 16 20.42 1.17 5.74
CA THR A 16 19.24 1.01 6.57
C THR A 16 18.06 0.84 5.63
N SER A 17 17.89 -0.35 5.05
CA SER A 17 16.59 -0.77 4.50
C SER A 17 15.62 -1.11 5.65
N PHE A 18 15.52 -0.21 6.62
CA PHE A 18 14.59 -0.31 7.74
C PHE A 18 13.25 0.23 7.26
N GLY A 19 12.23 -0.63 7.16
CA GLY A 19 10.84 -0.16 7.11
C GLY A 19 9.81 -1.09 6.49
N GLN A 20 10.20 -2.04 5.64
CA GLN A 20 9.23 -2.90 4.95
C GLN A 20 9.09 -4.26 5.66
N ASP A 21 7.93 -4.49 6.28
CA ASP A 21 7.61 -5.76 6.91
C ASP A 21 7.14 -6.77 5.85
N LYS A 22 7.96 -7.79 5.59
CA LYS A 22 7.70 -8.83 4.59
C LYS A 22 6.33 -9.50 4.76
N LYS A 23 5.85 -9.69 5.99
CA LYS A 23 4.55 -10.34 6.24
C LYS A 23 3.39 -9.41 5.90
N VAL A 24 3.58 -8.10 6.07
CA VAL A 24 2.61 -7.09 5.60
C VAL A 24 2.54 -7.10 4.07
N ASP A 25 3.67 -7.23 3.38
CA ASP A 25 3.67 -7.36 1.92
C ASP A 25 2.99 -8.65 1.45
N GLU A 26 3.21 -9.78 2.14
CA GLU A 26 2.52 -11.04 1.84
C GLU A 26 1.00 -10.93 2.06
N LEU A 27 0.57 -10.23 3.11
CA LEU A 27 -0.84 -9.89 3.34
C LEU A 27 -1.41 -9.04 2.19
N LEU A 28 -0.71 -7.99 1.77
CA LEU A 28 -1.17 -7.10 0.70
C LEU A 28 -1.15 -7.78 -0.67
N ASN A 29 -0.19 -8.66 -0.94
CA ASN A 29 -0.17 -9.45 -2.17
C ASN A 29 -1.38 -10.38 -2.24
N ARG A 30 -1.73 -11.06 -1.13
CA ARG A 30 -2.96 -11.87 -1.07
C ARG A 30 -4.21 -11.02 -1.29
N TRP A 31 -4.28 -9.86 -0.63
CA TRP A 31 -5.40 -8.92 -0.81
C TRP A 31 -5.53 -8.46 -2.28
N ARG A 32 -4.42 -8.08 -2.91
CA ARG A 32 -4.35 -7.69 -4.33
C ARG A 32 -4.84 -8.80 -5.24
N ASP A 33 -4.45 -10.04 -4.97
CA ASP A 33 -4.82 -11.18 -5.79
C ASP A 33 -6.34 -11.44 -5.69
N CYS A 34 -6.92 -11.33 -4.48
CA CYS A 34 -8.37 -11.37 -4.30
C CYS A 34 -9.07 -10.21 -5.03
N PHE A 35 -8.57 -8.97 -4.89
CA PHE A 35 -9.10 -7.79 -5.58
C PHE A 35 -9.09 -7.95 -7.11
N ASN A 36 -7.97 -8.40 -7.67
CA ASN A 36 -7.80 -8.60 -9.11
C ASN A 36 -8.68 -9.73 -9.68
N LYS A 37 -9.02 -10.72 -8.85
CA LYS A 37 -9.97 -11.80 -9.16
C LYS A 37 -11.41 -11.43 -8.85
N GLN A 38 -11.66 -10.26 -8.25
CA GLN A 38 -12.95 -9.82 -7.72
C GLN A 38 -13.55 -10.79 -6.69
N ASP A 39 -12.69 -11.53 -5.98
CA ASP A 39 -13.07 -12.43 -4.89
C ASP A 39 -13.10 -11.65 -3.56
N TYR A 40 -14.10 -10.79 -3.43
CA TYR A 40 -14.20 -9.86 -2.30
C TYR A 40 -14.53 -10.54 -0.98
N LYS A 41 -15.13 -11.73 -1.03
CA LYS A 41 -15.34 -12.56 0.16
C LYS A 41 -14.00 -13.01 0.74
N SER A 42 -13.12 -13.58 -0.08
CA SER A 42 -11.78 -13.96 0.38
C SER A 42 -10.93 -12.75 0.81
N ALA A 43 -11.08 -11.60 0.15
CA ALA A 43 -10.43 -10.37 0.60
C ALA A 43 -10.94 -9.92 1.99
N TYR A 44 -12.25 -10.00 2.24
CA TYR A 44 -12.86 -9.69 3.52
C TYR A 44 -12.32 -10.61 4.63
N GLU A 45 -12.01 -11.87 4.31
CA GLU A 45 -11.45 -12.80 5.28
C GLU A 45 -10.09 -12.39 5.84
N LEU A 46 -9.33 -11.54 5.13
CA LEU A 46 -8.03 -11.02 5.57
C LEU A 46 -8.12 -9.96 6.68
N TYR A 47 -9.33 -9.45 6.96
CA TYR A 47 -9.54 -8.47 8.02
C TYR A 47 -9.64 -9.11 9.40
N THR A 48 -9.24 -8.33 10.40
CA THR A 48 -9.35 -8.71 11.81
C THR A 48 -10.80 -8.96 12.22
N LEU A 49 -11.01 -9.83 13.22
CA LEU A 49 -12.35 -10.05 13.80
C LEU A 49 -12.97 -8.74 14.30
N GLY A 50 -12.18 -7.88 14.94
CA GLY A 50 -12.66 -6.59 15.45
C GLY A 50 -13.15 -5.64 14.36
N TYR A 51 -12.60 -5.72 13.14
CA TYR A 51 -13.13 -5.01 11.98
C TYR A 51 -14.43 -5.64 11.48
N LYS A 52 -14.45 -6.97 11.31
CA LYS A 52 -15.61 -7.73 10.83
C LYS A 52 -16.85 -7.61 11.74
N GLN A 53 -16.64 -7.32 13.02
CA GLN A 53 -17.72 -7.02 13.98
C GLN A 53 -18.38 -5.65 13.74
N LYS A 54 -17.72 -4.74 13.05
CA LYS A 54 -18.17 -3.34 12.83
C LYS A 54 -18.59 -3.07 11.39
N VAL A 55 -17.95 -3.75 10.43
CA VAL A 55 -18.17 -3.55 8.99
C VAL A 55 -18.48 -4.89 8.36
N SER A 56 -19.63 -4.97 7.67
CA SER A 56 -20.06 -6.21 7.03
C SER A 56 -19.35 -6.46 5.69
N GLU A 57 -19.32 -7.73 5.27
CA GLU A 57 -18.81 -8.16 3.96
C GLU A 57 -19.44 -7.37 2.80
N GLY A 58 -20.75 -7.09 2.88
CA GLY A 58 -21.48 -6.36 1.85
C GLY A 58 -20.99 -4.92 1.66
N VAL A 59 -20.65 -4.22 2.76
CA VAL A 59 -20.09 -2.86 2.70
C VAL A 59 -18.70 -2.88 2.07
N VAL A 60 -17.83 -3.81 2.49
CA VAL A 60 -16.49 -3.96 1.91
C VAL A 60 -16.57 -4.32 0.43
N THR A 61 -17.46 -5.24 0.07
CA THR A 61 -17.69 -5.64 -1.33
C THR A 61 -18.12 -4.47 -2.19
N LYS A 62 -19.04 -3.63 -1.71
CA LYS A 62 -19.47 -2.43 -2.43
C LYS A 62 -18.30 -1.48 -2.66
N GLN A 63 -17.54 -1.17 -1.61
CA GLN A 63 -16.37 -0.28 -1.70
C GLN A 63 -15.30 -0.84 -2.64
N MET A 64 -14.96 -2.13 -2.54
CA MET A 64 -13.96 -2.75 -3.42
C MET A 64 -14.40 -2.73 -4.89
N LYS A 65 -15.70 -2.91 -5.18
CA LYS A 65 -16.24 -2.76 -6.54
C LYS A 65 -16.11 -1.33 -7.05
N GLU A 66 -16.41 -0.33 -6.22
CA GLU A 66 -16.23 1.09 -6.59
C GLU A 66 -14.76 1.37 -6.93
N VAL A 67 -13.83 0.92 -6.09
CA VAL A 67 -12.38 1.03 -6.34
C VAL A 67 -11.97 0.29 -7.61
N TYR A 68 -12.46 -0.93 -7.84
CA TYR A 68 -12.17 -1.68 -9.06
C TYR A 68 -12.71 -0.97 -10.32
N ASN A 69 -13.87 -0.33 -10.24
CA ASN A 69 -14.40 0.45 -11.35
C ASN A 69 -13.54 1.69 -11.66
N MET A 70 -12.94 2.31 -10.64
CA MET A 70 -12.06 3.47 -10.80
C MET A 70 -10.67 3.07 -11.31
N MET A 71 -10.04 2.09 -10.66
CA MET A 71 -8.64 1.76 -10.89
C MET A 71 -8.45 0.57 -11.85
N GLY A 72 -9.44 -0.30 -12.00
CA GLY A 72 -9.27 -1.59 -12.65
C GLY A 72 -8.34 -2.52 -11.85
N LYS A 73 -7.72 -3.48 -12.55
CA LYS A 73 -6.78 -4.42 -11.91
C LYS A 73 -5.51 -3.71 -11.47
N LEU A 74 -4.98 -4.10 -10.31
CA LEU A 74 -3.70 -3.63 -9.80
C LEU A 74 -2.53 -4.40 -10.42
N LYS A 75 -1.49 -3.67 -10.81
CA LYS A 75 -0.20 -4.18 -11.28
C LYS A 75 0.79 -4.39 -10.14
N SER A 76 0.91 -3.40 -9.25
CA SER A 76 1.90 -3.42 -8.17
C SER A 76 1.42 -2.62 -6.96
N ILE A 77 1.98 -2.96 -5.81
CA ILE A 77 1.80 -2.25 -4.54
C ILE A 77 3.21 -1.86 -4.08
N LYS A 78 3.44 -0.58 -3.78
CA LYS A 78 4.75 -0.08 -3.33
C LYS A 78 4.64 0.53 -1.95
N PHE A 79 5.54 0.14 -1.04
CA PHE A 79 5.66 0.75 0.27
C PHE A 79 6.18 2.19 0.15
N VAL A 80 5.59 3.09 0.92
CA VAL A 80 5.98 4.51 0.98
C VAL A 80 6.61 4.83 2.33
N SER A 81 5.89 4.57 3.42
CA SER A 81 6.38 4.88 4.77
C SER A 81 5.59 4.14 5.85
N TYR A 82 6.14 4.10 7.06
CA TYR A 82 5.47 3.62 8.26
C TYR A 82 5.62 4.66 9.37
N LYS A 83 4.51 5.14 9.91
CA LYS A 83 4.48 6.15 10.98
C LYS A 83 3.22 5.97 11.84
N ASP A 84 3.36 6.12 13.15
CA ASP A 84 2.23 6.08 14.10
C ASP A 84 1.33 4.85 13.93
N TYR A 85 1.94 3.68 13.72
CA TYR A 85 1.27 2.39 13.48
C TYR A 85 0.50 2.27 12.16
N VAL A 86 0.63 3.24 11.26
CA VAL A 86 0.02 3.24 9.93
C VAL A 86 1.08 3.03 8.86
N TYR A 87 0.86 2.05 7.99
CA TYR A 87 1.65 1.90 6.78
C TYR A 87 1.01 2.66 5.64
N LYS A 88 1.82 3.36 4.87
CA LYS A 88 1.44 4.07 3.64
C LYS A 88 2.00 3.32 2.44
N TYR A 89 1.16 3.13 1.43
CA TYR A 89 1.46 2.44 0.19
C TYR A 89 0.91 3.21 -1.01
N THR A 90 1.48 2.99 -2.19
CA THR A 90 0.90 3.41 -3.46
C THR A 90 0.51 2.18 -4.27
N PHE A 91 -0.75 2.12 -4.69
CA PHE A 91 -1.31 1.03 -5.48
C PHE A 91 -1.38 1.48 -6.94
N TYR A 92 -0.78 0.72 -7.86
CA TYR A 92 -0.71 1.07 -9.27
C TYR A 92 -1.64 0.19 -10.10
N SER A 93 -2.46 0.81 -10.95
CA SER A 93 -3.28 0.09 -11.93
C SER A 93 -2.43 -0.56 -13.04
N LYS A 94 -2.99 -1.59 -13.68
CA LYS A 94 -2.40 -2.31 -14.82
C LYS A 94 -2.71 -1.65 -16.15
N ALA A 95 -3.90 -1.12 -16.33
CA ALA A 95 -4.40 -0.69 -17.64
C ALA A 95 -4.50 0.83 -17.77
N ASN A 96 -4.63 1.53 -16.65
CA ASN A 96 -4.81 2.97 -16.62
C ASN A 96 -3.61 3.57 -15.89
N HIS A 97 -3.16 4.75 -16.31
CA HIS A 97 -2.19 5.57 -15.60
C HIS A 97 -2.80 6.11 -14.29
N ILE A 98 -3.34 5.21 -13.46
CA ILE A 98 -4.07 5.51 -12.22
C ILE A 98 -3.30 4.89 -11.06
N GLU A 99 -3.09 5.71 -10.04
CA GLU A 99 -2.57 5.29 -8.77
C GLU A 99 -3.52 5.67 -7.64
N GLY A 100 -3.37 4.98 -6.51
CA GLY A 100 -4.09 5.29 -5.30
C GLY A 100 -3.16 5.26 -4.10
N ASP A 101 -3.20 6.33 -3.31
CA ASP A 101 -2.51 6.37 -2.02
C ASP A 101 -3.33 5.62 -1.00
N VAL A 102 -2.69 4.68 -0.30
CA VAL A 102 -3.36 3.74 0.58
C VAL A 102 -2.75 3.78 1.96
N SER A 103 -3.62 3.96 2.95
CA SER A 103 -3.32 3.77 4.37
C SER A 103 -3.80 2.41 4.85
N ILE A 104 -2.94 1.68 5.55
CA ILE A 104 -3.34 0.44 6.23
C ILE A 104 -2.88 0.43 7.69
N VAL A 105 -3.67 -0.24 8.51
CA VAL A 105 -3.24 -0.70 9.84
C VAL A 105 -3.32 -2.21 9.86
N VAL A 106 -2.29 -2.85 10.42
CA VAL A 106 -2.15 -4.30 10.49
C VAL A 106 -2.04 -4.72 11.95
N SER A 107 -2.77 -5.78 12.33
CA SER A 107 -2.67 -6.35 13.68
C SER A 107 -1.34 -7.08 13.89
N LYS A 108 -1.02 -7.42 15.14
CA LYS A 108 0.16 -8.23 15.48
C LYS A 108 0.18 -9.61 14.81
N ASP A 109 -1.01 -10.12 14.45
CA ASP A 109 -1.21 -11.41 13.77
C ASP A 109 -1.24 -11.28 12.24
N TYR A 110 -0.84 -10.12 11.70
CA TYR A 110 -0.77 -9.85 10.26
C TYR A 110 -2.14 -9.98 9.55
N GLN A 111 -3.17 -9.42 10.18
CA GLN A 111 -4.50 -9.23 9.59
C GLN A 111 -4.80 -7.73 9.40
N LEU A 112 -5.64 -7.39 8.42
CA LEU A 112 -6.02 -6.01 8.14
C LEU A 112 -6.93 -5.47 9.25
N GLY A 113 -6.44 -4.48 9.98
CA GLY A 113 -7.25 -3.66 10.88
C GLY A 113 -8.16 -2.73 10.09
N TYR A 114 -7.59 -2.04 9.09
CA TYR A 114 -8.32 -1.39 8.00
C TYR A 114 -7.40 -1.18 6.79
N LEU A 115 -8.02 -0.92 5.64
CA LEU A 115 -7.37 -0.44 4.42
C LEU A 115 -8.23 0.70 3.87
N SER A 116 -7.63 1.85 3.60
CA SER A 116 -8.32 3.04 3.11
C SER A 116 -7.54 3.67 1.97
N PHE A 117 -8.26 4.08 0.93
CA PHE A 117 -7.71 4.91 -0.14
C PHE A 117 -7.82 6.38 0.30
N ASP A 118 -6.67 7.00 0.53
CA ASP A 118 -6.59 8.43 0.85
C ASP A 118 -6.82 9.28 -0.41
N SER A 119 -6.37 8.78 -1.56
CA SER A 119 -6.54 9.39 -2.88
C SER A 119 -6.63 8.31 -3.96
N ILE A 120 -7.31 8.61 -5.07
CA ILE A 120 -7.25 7.85 -6.32
C ILE A 120 -7.21 8.87 -7.46
N GLY A 121 -6.20 8.81 -8.31
CA GLY A 121 -5.98 9.82 -9.35
C GLY A 121 -5.13 9.31 -10.52
N GLY A 122 -5.17 10.06 -11.61
CA GLY A 122 -4.30 9.82 -12.76
C GLY A 122 -2.87 10.32 -12.51
N THR A 123 -1.87 9.65 -13.09
CA THR A 123 -0.48 10.09 -13.17
C THR A 123 -0.18 10.90 -14.43
N ASP A 124 -1.17 11.05 -15.30
CA ASP A 124 -1.06 11.87 -16.50
C ASP A 124 -1.13 13.35 -16.15
N ASP A 125 -0.55 14.20 -17.00
CA ASP A 125 -0.60 15.64 -16.81
C ASP A 125 -2.05 16.10 -16.61
N PRO A 126 -2.30 16.98 -15.63
CA PRO A 126 -3.63 17.54 -15.46
C PRO A 126 -4.07 18.17 -16.78
N PRO A 127 -5.36 18.06 -17.16
CA PRO A 127 -5.84 18.67 -18.38
C PRO A 127 -5.48 20.17 -18.37
N PRO A 128 -5.07 20.75 -19.51
CA PRO A 128 -4.67 22.15 -19.55
C PRO A 128 -5.79 23.01 -18.98
N ILE A 129 -5.46 23.80 -17.96
CA ILE A 129 -6.39 24.76 -17.36
C ILE A 129 -6.57 25.85 -18.41
N ALA A 130 -7.76 25.91 -19.02
CA ALA A 130 -8.13 27.03 -19.87
C ALA A 130 -8.24 28.28 -18.98
N ASN A 131 -7.34 29.24 -19.19
CA ASN A 131 -7.45 30.60 -18.64
C ASN A 131 -8.44 31.43 -19.46
#